data_AF-A0A0U1M217-F1
#
_entry.id   AF-A0A0U1M217-F1
#
_cell.length_a   1.000
_cell.length_b   1.000
_cell.length_c   1.000
_cell.angle_alpha   90.00
_cell.angle_beta   90.00
_cell.angle_gamma   90.00
#
_symmetry.space_group_name_H-M   'P 1'
#
loop_
_entity.id
_entity.type
_entity.pdbx_description
1 polymer ?
#
loop_
_entity_poly.entity_id
_entity_poly.type
_entity_poly.pdbx_seq_one_letter_code
_entity_poly.pdbx_strand_id
1 'polypeptide(L)'
;MKYLVVVASILAIAAADTPVTGNWALYCGSSCNGASQVASGTLTSGNLCASLSSPYAYCRLEGDDFFRATLSPEADCGTSAVTISPGDCTNSGNWLSHTITAML
;
A
#
# COMPACT_ATOMS: atom_id res chain seq x y z
N MET A 1 -43.16 47.11 10.05
CA MET A 1 -43.10 46.53 8.69
C MET A 1 -41.64 46.13 8.49
N LYS A 2 -41.32 44.82 8.50
CA LYS A 2 -41.08 44.02 7.29
C LYS A 2 -39.73 44.42 6.62
N TYR A 3 -38.70 43.61 6.42
CA TYR A 3 -38.60 42.17 6.17
C TYR A 3 -37.19 41.66 6.54
N LEU A 4 -37.14 40.43 7.07
CA LEU A 4 -35.96 39.58 7.08
C LEU A 4 -35.57 39.24 5.65
N VAL A 5 -34.31 39.46 5.26
CA VAL A 5 -33.73 38.81 4.07
C VAL A 5 -32.50 38.05 4.54
N VAL A 6 -32.75 36.82 4.96
CA VAL A 6 -31.71 35.80 5.16
C VAL A 6 -31.29 35.34 3.77
N VAL A 7 -30.10 35.75 3.33
CA VAL A 7 -29.48 35.18 2.12
C VAL A 7 -28.82 33.88 2.54
N ALA A 8 -29.55 32.77 2.40
CA ALA A 8 -29.00 31.43 2.53
C ALA A 8 -28.14 31.14 1.30
N SER A 9 -26.82 31.30 1.43
CA SER A 9 -25.86 30.84 0.44
C SER A 9 -25.83 29.32 0.47
N ILE A 10 -26.52 28.68 -0.46
CA ILE A 10 -26.41 27.25 -0.74
C ILE A 10 -25.02 27.04 -1.35
N LEU A 11 -24.03 26.71 -0.54
CA LEU A 11 -22.78 26.14 -1.04
C LEU A 11 -23.12 24.73 -1.53
N ALA A 12 -23.33 24.62 -2.85
CA ALA A 12 -23.25 23.35 -3.54
C ALA A 12 -21.81 22.85 -3.41
N ILE A 13 -21.57 22.02 -2.39
CA ILE A 13 -20.36 21.22 -2.31
C ILE A 13 -20.53 20.19 -3.43
N ALA A 14 -19.97 20.50 -4.60
CA ALA A 14 -19.63 19.46 -5.55
C ALA A 14 -18.73 18.49 -4.78
N ALA A 15 -19.27 17.31 -4.45
CA ALA A 15 -18.45 16.17 -4.11
C ALA A 15 -17.61 15.90 -5.35
N ALA A 16 -16.44 16.54 -5.42
CA ALA A 16 -15.37 16.01 -6.22
C ALA A 16 -15.20 14.58 -5.70
N ASP A 17 -15.47 13.59 -6.53
CA ASP A 17 -14.95 12.25 -6.34
C ASP A 17 -13.46 12.43 -6.12
N THR A 18 -13.04 12.45 -4.85
CA THR A 18 -11.64 12.47 -4.51
C THR A 18 -11.09 11.21 -5.13
N PRO A 19 -10.17 11.28 -6.12
CA PRO A 19 -9.56 10.07 -6.61
C PRO A 19 -9.02 9.36 -5.38
N VAL A 20 -9.39 8.08 -5.22
CA VAL A 20 -8.85 7.24 -4.15
C VAL A 20 -7.37 7.10 -4.46
N THR A 21 -6.57 8.08 -4.03
CA THR A 21 -5.11 8.08 -4.18
C THR A 21 -4.56 7.20 -3.07
N GLY A 22 -4.94 5.92 -3.09
CA GLY A 22 -4.36 4.95 -2.18
C GLY A 22 -2.88 4.85 -2.51
N ASN A 23 -2.02 5.09 -1.53
CA ASN A 23 -0.57 4.99 -1.68
C ASN A 23 -0.07 3.80 -0.90
N TRP A 24 1.05 3.23 -1.34
CA TRP A 24 1.71 2.13 -0.63
C TRP A 24 3.22 2.25 -0.72
N ALA A 25 3.89 1.70 0.29
CA ALA A 25 5.33 1.56 0.37
C ALA A 25 5.68 0.23 1.03
N LEU A 26 6.50 -0.58 0.37
CA LEU A 26 7.05 -1.81 0.91
C LEU A 26 8.46 -1.54 1.44
N TYR A 27 8.68 -1.89 2.70
CA TYR A 27 9.97 -1.80 3.37
C TYR A 27 10.46 -3.21 3.67
N CYS A 28 11.71 -3.51 3.34
CA CYS A 28 12.34 -4.78 3.67
C CYS A 28 13.73 -4.59 4.27
N GLY A 29 14.14 -5.51 5.15
CA GLY A 29 15.39 -5.38 5.88
C GLY A 29 15.70 -6.58 6.77
N SER A 30 16.68 -6.38 7.66
CA SER A 30 17.05 -7.32 8.71
C SER A 30 16.14 -7.25 9.94
N SER A 31 15.26 -6.25 10.03
CA SER A 31 14.26 -6.08 11.08
C SER A 31 13.10 -5.19 10.59
N CYS A 32 11.95 -5.24 11.26
CA CYS A 32 10.78 -4.39 10.94
C CYS A 32 11.05 -2.89 11.08
N ASN A 33 11.84 -2.50 12.08
CA ASN A 33 12.08 -1.09 12.43
C ASN A 33 13.34 -0.50 11.78
N GLY A 34 14.19 -1.35 11.21
CA GLY A 34 15.38 -0.96 10.43
C GLY A 34 15.27 -1.31 8.95
N ALA A 35 14.05 -1.51 8.45
CA ALA A 35 13.81 -1.85 7.06
C ALA A 35 13.99 -0.63 6.15
N SER A 36 14.55 -0.84 4.96
CA SER A 36 14.68 0.17 3.92
C SER A 36 13.51 0.06 2.95
N GLN A 37 13.04 1.18 2.41
CA GLN A 37 12.01 1.17 1.37
C GLN A 37 12.58 0.50 0.11
N VAL A 38 11.92 -0.57 -0.34
CA VAL A 38 12.33 -1.33 -1.54
C VAL A 38 11.40 -1.06 -2.72
N ALA A 39 10.16 -0.67 -2.46
CA ALA A 39 9.19 -0.31 -3.49
C ALA A 39 8.14 0.64 -2.92
N SER A 40 7.51 1.42 -3.79
CA SER A 40 6.36 2.27 -3.46
C SER A 40 5.54 2.55 -4.71
N GLY A 41 4.27 2.90 -4.51
CA GLY A 41 3.38 3.22 -5.61
C GLY A 41 2.02 3.73 -5.15
N THR A 42 1.09 3.68 -6.09
CA THR A 42 -0.29 4.11 -5.94
C THR A 42 -1.27 2.98 -6.30
N LEU A 43 -2.56 3.23 -6.12
CA LEU A 43 -3.67 2.31 -6.41
C LEU A 43 -3.65 1.79 -7.86
N THR A 44 -3.12 2.57 -8.79
CA THR A 44 -3.05 2.23 -10.22
C THR A 44 -1.77 1.47 -10.59
N SER A 45 -0.81 1.37 -9.69
CA SER A 45 0.47 0.68 -9.90
C SER A 45 0.56 -0.56 -9.01
N GLY A 46 -0.19 -1.60 -9.37
CA GLY A 46 0.08 -2.96 -8.86
C GLY A 46 1.28 -3.55 -9.61
N ASN A 47 2.26 -4.08 -8.89
CA ASN A 47 3.44 -4.70 -9.48
C ASN A 47 3.25 -6.22 -9.50
N LEU A 48 3.24 -6.83 -10.68
CA LEU A 48 2.87 -8.25 -10.87
C LEU A 48 3.88 -9.20 -10.22
N CYS A 49 5.17 -8.90 -10.33
CA CYS A 49 6.24 -9.54 -9.59
C CYS A 49 7.51 -8.70 -9.74
N ALA A 50 8.17 -8.38 -8.64
CA ALA A 50 9.42 -7.64 -8.63
C ALA A 50 10.45 -8.30 -7.72
N SER A 51 11.63 -8.56 -8.27
CA SER A 51 12.75 -9.11 -7.50
C SER A 51 13.28 -8.09 -6.50
N LEU A 52 13.61 -8.58 -5.32
CA LEU A 52 14.30 -7.83 -4.28
C LEU A 52 15.80 -7.85 -4.59
N SER A 53 16.48 -6.72 -4.38
CA SER A 53 17.91 -6.59 -4.65
C SER A 53 18.79 -7.47 -3.75
N SER A 54 18.23 -7.94 -2.64
CA SER A 54 18.86 -8.81 -1.67
C SER A 54 17.81 -9.72 -1.03
N PRO A 55 18.21 -10.91 -0.56
CA PRO A 55 17.46 -11.60 0.47
C PRO A 55 17.17 -10.69 1.67
N TYR A 56 15.90 -10.61 2.08
CA TYR A 56 15.47 -9.89 3.27
C TYR A 56 14.75 -10.81 4.25
N ALA A 57 15.03 -10.65 5.54
CA ALA A 57 14.42 -11.47 6.60
C ALA A 57 13.04 -10.95 7.06
N TYR A 58 12.83 -9.64 6.90
CA TYR A 58 11.62 -8.94 7.33
C TYR A 58 11.13 -8.02 6.23
N CYS A 59 9.82 -7.95 6.06
CA CYS A 59 9.18 -6.96 5.21
C CYS A 59 7.91 -6.44 5.90
N ARG A 60 7.64 -5.15 5.69
CA ARG A 60 6.47 -4.42 6.19
C ARG A 60 5.86 -3.65 5.04
N LEU A 61 4.54 -3.72 4.91
CA LEU A 61 3.79 -2.88 4.00
C LEU A 61 3.23 -1.69 4.79
N GLU A 62 3.44 -0.49 4.29
CA GLU A 62 2.73 0.72 4.71
C GLU A 62 1.85 1.19 3.57
N GLY A 63 0.70 1.77 3.90
CA GLY A 63 -0.26 2.24 2.90
C GLY A 63 -1.68 2.09 3.39
N ASP A 64 -2.62 2.33 2.49
CA ASP A 64 -4.04 2.16 2.75
C ASP A 64 -4.46 0.68 2.76
N ASP A 65 -5.51 0.35 3.52
CA ASP A 65 -6.01 -1.02 3.76
C ASP A 65 -6.38 -1.82 2.50
N PHE A 66 -6.51 -1.13 1.36
CA PHE A 66 -6.80 -1.74 0.07
C PHE A 66 -5.59 -2.44 -0.56
N PHE A 67 -4.39 -2.35 0.01
CA PHE A 67 -3.21 -3.02 -0.55
C PHE A 67 -2.86 -4.32 0.18
N ARG A 68 -2.28 -5.27 -0.56
CA ARG A 68 -1.60 -6.44 0.00
C ARG A 68 -0.25 -6.60 -0.68
N ALA A 69 0.75 -6.99 0.11
CA ALA A 69 2.03 -7.42 -0.41
C ALA A 69 2.15 -8.93 -0.24
N THR A 70 2.50 -9.62 -1.31
CA THR A 70 2.80 -11.04 -1.31
C THR A 70 4.30 -11.20 -1.49
N LEU A 71 4.95 -11.85 -0.53
CA LEU A 71 6.40 -12.02 -0.47
C LEU A 71 6.75 -13.47 -0.77
N SER A 72 7.71 -13.69 -1.65
CA SER A 72 8.14 -15.04 -2.03
C SER A 72 9.64 -15.22 -1.78
N PRO A 73 10.09 -16.39 -1.30
CA PRO A 73 11.49 -16.75 -1.24
C PRO A 73 12.04 -17.16 -2.61
N GLU A 74 11.20 -17.21 -3.63
CA GLU A 74 11.58 -17.48 -5.02
C GLU A 74 11.67 -16.13 -5.77
N ALA A 75 12.54 -16.04 -6.77
CA ALA A 75 12.79 -14.76 -7.47
C ALA A 75 11.67 -14.38 -8.45
N ASP A 76 10.84 -15.35 -8.83
CA ASP A 76 9.79 -15.32 -9.83
C ASP A 76 8.36 -15.27 -9.24
N CYS A 77 8.24 -14.95 -7.94
CA CYS A 77 6.97 -14.91 -7.22
C CYS A 77 6.19 -16.23 -7.31
N GLY A 78 6.90 -17.35 -7.09
CA GLY A 78 6.33 -18.70 -7.08
C GLY A 78 5.25 -18.92 -6.01
N THR A 79 4.78 -20.15 -5.90
CA THR A 79 3.58 -20.49 -5.10
C THR A 79 3.81 -20.46 -3.58
N SER A 80 5.06 -20.51 -3.14
CA SER A 80 5.39 -20.39 -1.72
C SER A 80 5.47 -18.91 -1.36
N ALA A 81 4.37 -18.31 -0.92
CA ALA A 81 4.35 -16.89 -0.60
C ALA A 81 3.61 -16.57 0.70
N VAL A 82 4.09 -15.52 1.38
CA VAL A 82 3.45 -14.95 2.56
C VAL A 82 2.83 -13.61 2.20
N THR A 83 1.54 -13.46 2.49
CA THR A 83 0.83 -12.20 2.30
C THR A 83 0.85 -11.38 3.58
N ILE A 84 1.17 -10.09 3.45
CA ILE A 84 1.09 -9.10 4.53
C ILE A 84 0.13 -7.97 4.13
N SER A 85 -0.58 -7.46 5.12
CA SER A 85 -1.46 -6.30 4.98
C SER A 85 -0.72 -5.02 5.38
N PRO A 86 -1.26 -3.84 5.10
CA PRO A 86 -0.67 -2.58 5.53
C PRO A 86 -0.64 -2.51 7.07
N GLY A 87 0.46 -2.02 7.63
CA GLY A 87 0.72 -2.03 9.07
C GLY A 87 1.31 -3.34 9.59
N ASP A 88 1.19 -4.45 8.86
CA ASP A 88 1.79 -5.72 9.24
C ASP A 88 3.28 -5.74 8.91
N CYS A 89 4.07 -6.31 9.82
CA CYS A 89 5.42 -6.74 9.53
C CYS A 89 5.53 -8.25 9.69
N THR A 90 5.99 -8.94 8.65
CA THR A 90 6.29 -10.37 8.75
C THR A 90 7.76 -10.60 9.08
N ASN A 91 7.97 -11.52 10.01
CA ASN A 91 9.24 -12.07 10.45
C ASN A 91 9.16 -13.57 10.22
N SER A 92 9.94 -14.14 9.29
CA SER A 92 10.31 -15.58 9.23
C SER A 92 10.63 -16.09 7.82
N GLY A 93 11.02 -15.26 6.86
CA GLY A 93 11.37 -15.77 5.53
C GLY A 93 12.50 -15.00 4.88
N ASN A 94 13.25 -15.72 4.05
CA ASN A 94 14.27 -15.12 3.22
C ASN A 94 13.63 -14.71 1.89
N TRP A 95 13.11 -13.49 1.81
CA TRP A 95 12.32 -13.02 0.68
C TRP A 95 13.21 -12.57 -0.47
N LEU A 96 12.96 -13.09 -1.67
CA LEU A 96 13.67 -12.74 -2.91
C LEU A 96 12.82 -11.96 -3.91
N SER A 97 11.50 -11.98 -3.77
CA SER A 97 10.60 -11.21 -4.61
C SER A 97 9.33 -10.78 -3.89
N HIS A 98 8.62 -9.83 -4.48
CA HIS A 98 7.34 -9.34 -3.97
C HIS A 98 6.36 -9.01 -5.11
N THR A 99 5.08 -9.09 -4.78
CA THR A 99 3.96 -8.64 -5.61
C THR A 99 3.10 -7.69 -4.78
N ILE A 100 2.62 -6.60 -5.39
CA ILE A 100 1.68 -5.68 -4.75
C ILE A 100 0.36 -5.72 -5.49
N THR A 101 -0.71 -5.99 -4.75
CA THR A 101 -2.07 -6.09 -5.29
C THR A 101 -2.97 -5.09 -4.60
N ALA A 102 -3.69 -4.29 -5.38
CA ALA A 102 -4.82 -3.50 -4.89
C ALA A 102 -6.07 -4.40 -4.85
N MET A 103 -6.72 -4.44 -3.70
CA MET A 103 -8.02 -5.08 -3.46
C MET A 103 -9.09 -4.00 -3.59
N LEU A 104 -9.61 -3.89 -4.81
CA LEU A 104 -10.77 -3.07 -5.13
C LEU A 104 -12.05 -3.88 -4.96
#